data_AF-A0A1H1QF15-F1
#
_entry.id   AF-A0A1H1QF15-F1
#
_cell.length_a   1.000
_cell.length_b   1.000
_cell.length_c   1.000
_cell.angle_alpha   90.00
_cell.angle_beta   90.00
_cell.angle_gamma   90.00
#
_symmetry.space_group_name_H-M   'P 1'
#
loop_
_entity.id
_entity.type
_entity.pdbx_description
1 polymer ?
#
loop_
_entity_poly.entity_id
_entity_poly.type
_entity_poly.pdbx_seq_one_letter_code
_entity_poly.pdbx_strand_id
1 'polypeptide(L)'
;MLGLGVLVLIAALVALLVWRPWEGADAPQSPAASETPDAASEAPQPSETPEPTQSQPFTPIGGDPSAAASAPCEPEQIRLTPQTDRSIYSGDDPVRLSFTIENTGEAACALNAGTSVQEYEIRTGDEVVYRWTDCATDVSDNVVALQPGAPQSTVPIEWDRTRSSSDACSGEGQPVTAGGAAYWLSVSVGEYTSQDERQFILE
;
A
#
# COMPACT_ATOMS: atom_id res chain seq x y z
N MET A 1 -52.54 -35.57 20.95
CA MET A 1 -51.34 -35.48 21.82
C MET A 1 -50.02 -35.79 21.08
N LEU A 2 -49.92 -35.62 19.76
CA LEU A 2 -48.64 -35.77 19.02
C LEU A 2 -47.97 -34.43 18.65
N GLY A 3 -48.70 -33.31 18.58
CA GLY A 3 -48.11 -32.00 18.22
C GLY A 3 -47.28 -31.33 19.32
N LEU A 4 -47.63 -31.55 20.59
CA LEU A 4 -46.91 -30.92 21.72
C LEU A 4 -45.53 -31.57 21.96
N GLY A 5 -45.41 -32.89 21.71
CA GLY A 5 -44.16 -33.62 21.90
C GLY A 5 -43.06 -33.22 20.91
N VAL A 6 -43.43 -32.93 19.66
CA VAL A 6 -42.48 -32.51 18.62
C VAL A 6 -41.94 -31.10 18.89
N LEU A 7 -42.79 -30.18 19.36
CA LEU A 7 -42.36 -28.81 19.68
C LEU A 7 -41.41 -28.75 20.88
N VAL A 8 -41.64 -29.58 21.91
CA VAL A 8 -40.74 -29.66 23.07
C VAL A 8 -39.38 -30.27 22.68
N LEU A 9 -39.37 -31.27 21.80
CA LEU A 9 -38.13 -31.87 21.28
C LEU A 9 -37.30 -30.88 20.46
N ILE A 10 -37.92 -30.07 19.60
CA ILE A 10 -37.22 -29.08 18.79
C ILE A 10 -36.63 -27.97 19.68
N ALA A 11 -37.38 -27.48 20.67
CA ALA A 11 -36.86 -26.47 21.60
C ALA A 11 -35.67 -26.98 22.43
N ALA A 12 -35.69 -28.25 22.86
CA ALA A 12 -34.59 -28.86 23.60
C ALA A 12 -33.32 -29.02 22.73
N LEU A 13 -33.47 -29.39 21.45
CA LEU A 13 -32.34 -29.51 20.53
C LEU A 13 -31.70 -28.15 20.20
N VAL A 14 -32.50 -27.10 20.04
CA VAL A 14 -31.99 -25.74 19.82
C VAL A 14 -31.25 -25.23 21.07
N ALA A 15 -31.75 -25.52 22.27
CA ALA A 15 -31.07 -25.15 23.52
C ALA A 15 -29.71 -25.87 23.68
N LEU A 16 -29.64 -27.17 23.34
CA LEU A 16 -28.40 -27.95 23.40
C LEU A 16 -27.34 -27.48 22.39
N LEU A 17 -27.76 -26.99 21.22
CA LEU A 17 -26.83 -26.47 20.21
C LEU A 17 -26.21 -25.12 20.61
N VAL A 18 -26.97 -24.28 21.31
CA VAL A 18 -26.53 -22.93 21.74
C VAL A 18 -25.64 -22.99 22.98
N TRP A 19 -25.83 -23.96 23.88
CA TRP A 19 -25.09 -24.02 25.15
C TRP A 19 -23.91 -24.98 25.22
N ARG A 20 -23.52 -25.61 24.09
CA ARG A 20 -22.38 -26.56 23.92
C ARG A 20 -21.66 -26.97 25.22
N PRO A 21 -22.32 -27.74 26.10
CA PRO A 21 -21.79 -28.02 27.44
C PRO A 21 -20.74 -29.14 27.45
N TRP A 22 -20.33 -29.64 26.29
CA TRP A 22 -19.43 -30.78 26.11
C TRP A 22 -17.99 -30.43 25.74
N GLU A 23 -17.64 -29.14 25.64
CA GLU A 23 -16.25 -28.71 25.50
C GLU A 23 -15.71 -28.34 26.88
N GLY A 24 -15.35 -29.36 27.67
CA GLY A 24 -14.60 -29.13 28.91
C GLY A 24 -14.71 -30.22 29.97
N ALA A 25 -14.00 -31.33 29.78
CA ALA A 25 -13.47 -32.11 30.90
C ALA A 25 -12.34 -33.01 30.40
N ASP A 26 -11.11 -32.75 30.87
CA ASP A 26 -10.28 -33.81 31.45
C ASP A 26 -9.12 -33.20 32.24
N ALA A 27 -9.24 -33.30 33.56
CA ALA A 27 -8.13 -33.37 34.49
C ALA A 27 -8.14 -34.78 35.10
N PRO A 28 -6.99 -35.36 35.46
CA PRO A 28 -6.84 -35.62 36.89
C PRO A 28 -5.41 -35.53 37.46
N GLN A 29 -5.36 -34.87 38.63
CA GLN A 29 -4.79 -35.34 39.91
C GLN A 29 -3.27 -35.25 40.22
N SER A 30 -3.04 -34.51 41.32
CA SER A 30 -1.85 -34.28 42.17
C SER A 30 -1.38 -35.56 42.92
N PRO A 31 -0.14 -35.61 43.48
CA PRO A 31 0.05 -35.13 44.86
C PRO A 31 1.41 -34.46 45.18
N ALA A 32 1.31 -33.48 46.09
CA ALA A 32 2.24 -32.98 47.13
C ALA A 32 3.70 -33.50 47.20
N ALA A 33 4.67 -32.57 47.33
CA ALA A 33 5.36 -32.26 48.60
C ALA A 33 6.55 -31.27 48.42
N SER A 34 6.68 -30.38 49.41
CA SER A 34 7.76 -29.50 49.87
C SER A 34 9.15 -29.50 49.21
N GLU A 35 9.74 -28.30 49.03
CA GLU A 35 10.92 -27.77 49.76
C GLU A 35 11.44 -26.45 49.14
N THR A 36 11.57 -25.40 49.95
CA THR A 36 12.35 -24.15 49.71
C THR A 36 13.88 -24.43 49.84
N PRO A 37 14.85 -23.57 49.44
CA PRO A 37 14.79 -22.26 48.76
C PRO A 37 15.86 -22.07 47.63
N ASP A 38 15.99 -20.83 47.14
CA ASP A 38 17.16 -20.26 46.43
C ASP A 38 17.21 -20.41 44.89
N ALA A 39 16.84 -19.33 44.18
CA ALA A 39 17.46 -18.96 42.90
C ALA A 39 16.99 -17.56 42.47
N ALA A 40 17.95 -16.65 42.41
CA ALA A 40 18.13 -15.61 41.38
C ALA A 40 16.88 -14.90 40.83
N SER A 41 16.80 -13.63 41.23
CA SER A 41 16.22 -12.53 40.47
C SER A 41 16.71 -12.53 39.01
N GLU A 42 15.84 -12.91 38.07
CA GLU A 42 15.90 -12.40 36.70
C GLU A 42 14.45 -12.18 36.23
N ALA A 43 14.05 -10.91 36.18
CA ALA A 43 12.82 -10.50 35.54
C ALA A 43 13.01 -10.68 34.02
N PRO A 44 12.10 -11.35 33.29
CA PRO A 44 12.10 -11.21 31.85
C PRO A 44 11.68 -9.78 31.52
N GLN A 45 12.61 -8.97 31.01
CA GLN A 45 12.26 -7.80 30.23
C GLN A 45 11.36 -8.27 29.07
N PRO A 46 10.21 -7.66 28.81
CA PRO A 46 9.63 -7.76 27.48
C PRO A 46 10.59 -7.00 26.54
N SER A 47 11.45 -7.75 25.86
CA SER A 47 12.07 -7.30 24.62
C SER A 47 10.97 -6.90 23.65
N GLU A 48 11.21 -5.77 23.02
CA GLU A 48 10.39 -5.11 22.01
C GLU A 48 9.79 -6.12 21.03
N THR A 49 8.46 -6.09 20.91
CA THR A 49 7.81 -6.64 19.73
C THR A 49 8.04 -5.61 18.63
N PRO A 50 8.78 -5.93 17.54
CA PRO A 50 8.80 -5.05 16.39
C PRO A 50 7.38 -4.99 15.82
N GLU A 51 6.86 -3.79 15.66
CA GLU A 51 5.65 -3.53 14.89
C GLU A 51 5.96 -3.84 13.41
N PRO A 52 5.23 -4.74 12.73
CA PRO A 52 5.49 -5.00 11.32
C PRO A 52 4.83 -3.93 10.42
N THR A 53 5.70 -3.04 9.92
CA THR A 53 5.81 -2.52 8.54
C THR A 53 4.55 -2.02 7.82
N GLN A 54 4.46 -0.69 7.63
CA GLN A 54 3.98 -0.12 6.37
C GLN A 54 5.16 0.49 5.60
N SER A 55 5.97 -0.36 4.94
CA SER A 55 6.84 0.08 3.85
C SER A 55 5.99 0.08 2.60
N GLN A 56 5.60 1.26 2.14
CA GLN A 56 5.02 1.40 0.79
C GLN A 56 6.10 0.99 -0.24
N PRO A 57 5.73 0.25 -1.28
CA PRO A 57 6.69 -0.50 -2.08
C PRO A 57 7.56 0.40 -2.96
N PHE A 58 8.84 0.09 -2.93
CA PHE A 58 9.79 0.34 -4.01
C PHE A 58 9.15 0.03 -5.36
N THR A 59 9.18 1.02 -6.26
CA THR A 59 8.61 0.89 -7.58
C THR A 59 9.70 0.94 -8.65
N PRO A 60 10.31 -0.21 -8.97
CA PRO A 60 11.38 -0.24 -9.95
C PRO A 60 10.79 0.01 -11.34
N ILE A 61 11.37 0.97 -12.05
CA ILE A 61 11.36 0.94 -13.51
C ILE A 61 12.43 -0.06 -13.92
N GLY A 62 12.03 -1.12 -14.63
CA GLY A 62 12.97 -2.06 -15.21
C GLY A 62 13.83 -1.37 -16.26
N GLY A 63 15.06 -1.82 -16.45
CA GLY A 63 15.99 -1.31 -17.46
C GLY A 63 17.29 -2.10 -17.36
N ASP A 64 18.11 -2.09 -18.41
CA ASP A 64 19.42 -2.74 -18.32
C ASP A 64 20.33 -1.86 -17.44
N PRO A 65 20.76 -2.27 -16.23
CA PRO A 65 21.61 -1.44 -15.38
C PRO A 65 23.03 -1.23 -15.96
N SER A 66 23.42 -1.99 -16.99
CA SER A 66 24.66 -1.79 -17.76
C SER A 66 24.62 -0.53 -18.64
N ALA A 67 23.46 0.14 -18.69
CA ALA A 67 23.13 1.31 -19.49
C ALA A 67 23.86 2.61 -19.19
N ALA A 68 24.55 2.73 -18.06
CA ALA A 68 25.22 3.98 -17.65
C ALA A 68 26.21 4.53 -18.70
N ALA A 69 26.56 3.73 -19.72
CA ALA A 69 27.36 4.15 -20.87
C ALA A 69 26.59 4.92 -21.97
N SER A 70 25.26 5.07 -21.88
CA SER A 70 24.44 5.81 -22.85
C SER A 70 24.42 7.31 -22.53
N ALA A 71 24.19 8.15 -23.54
CA ALA A 71 23.98 9.59 -23.33
C ALA A 71 22.73 9.84 -22.45
N PRO A 72 22.68 10.94 -21.68
CA PRO A 72 21.48 11.28 -20.91
C PRO A 72 20.29 11.50 -21.84
N CYS A 73 19.10 11.11 -21.38
CA CYS A 73 17.87 11.46 -22.08
C CYS A 73 17.66 12.99 -22.06
N GLU A 74 17.14 13.54 -23.15
CA GLU A 74 16.71 14.92 -23.26
C GLU A 74 15.22 15.02 -22.87
N PRO A 75 14.77 16.10 -22.21
CA PRO A 75 13.38 16.24 -21.78
C PRO A 75 12.35 16.00 -22.87
N GLU A 76 12.62 16.46 -24.10
CA GLU A 76 11.69 16.35 -25.22
C GLU A 76 11.52 14.92 -25.76
N GLN A 77 12.44 14.01 -25.42
CA GLN A 77 12.39 12.62 -25.88
C GLN A 77 11.69 11.69 -24.88
N ILE A 78 11.34 12.16 -23.69
CA ILE A 78 10.70 11.34 -22.67
C ILE A 78 9.22 11.65 -22.58
N ARG A 79 8.40 10.60 -22.70
CA ARG A 79 6.98 10.66 -22.42
C ARG A 79 6.67 9.92 -21.13
N LEU A 80 6.05 10.63 -20.19
CA LEU A 80 5.43 10.06 -19.00
C LEU A 80 3.92 10.04 -19.17
N THR A 81 3.31 8.88 -18.90
CA THR A 81 1.85 8.69 -18.95
C THR A 81 1.35 8.25 -17.58
N PRO A 82 0.71 9.14 -16.79
CA PRO A 82 0.11 8.78 -15.50
C PRO A 82 -1.02 7.77 -15.69
N GLN A 83 -1.18 6.86 -14.73
CA GLN A 83 -2.15 5.77 -14.79
C GLN A 83 -2.79 5.51 -13.43
N THR A 84 -4.05 5.09 -13.49
CA THR A 84 -4.80 4.54 -12.37
C THR A 84 -5.46 3.25 -12.82
N ASP A 85 -5.66 2.29 -11.92
CA ASP A 85 -6.30 1.01 -12.28
C ASP A 85 -7.78 1.16 -12.67
N ARG A 86 -8.44 2.24 -12.24
CA ARG A 86 -9.86 2.54 -12.55
C ARG A 86 -10.05 4.04 -12.79
N SER A 87 -11.18 4.40 -13.40
CA SER A 87 -11.62 5.79 -13.54
C SER A 87 -12.59 6.24 -12.45
N ILE A 88 -13.19 5.31 -11.72
CA ILE A 88 -14.20 5.56 -10.68
C ILE A 88 -13.92 4.57 -9.54
N TYR A 89 -13.88 5.07 -8.31
CA TYR A 89 -13.69 4.30 -7.08
C TYR A 89 -14.88 4.50 -6.15
N SER A 90 -15.36 3.44 -5.53
CA SER A 90 -16.53 3.46 -4.64
C SER A 90 -16.16 3.08 -3.23
N GLY A 91 -16.97 3.51 -2.25
CA GLY A 91 -16.70 3.23 -0.84
C GLY A 91 -15.36 3.83 -0.43
N ASP A 92 -14.52 3.03 0.23
CA ASP A 92 -13.18 3.42 0.69
C ASP A 92 -12.07 2.70 -0.09
N ASP A 93 -12.35 2.23 -1.32
CA ASP A 93 -11.36 1.55 -2.15
C ASP A 93 -10.13 2.46 -2.38
N PRO A 94 -8.90 1.96 -2.14
CA PRO A 94 -7.68 2.72 -2.43
C PRO A 94 -7.46 2.87 -3.93
N VAL A 95 -6.80 3.96 -4.32
CA VAL A 95 -6.44 4.24 -5.72
C VAL A 95 -5.07 3.64 -6.00
N ARG A 96 -4.93 2.85 -7.06
CA ARG A 96 -3.61 2.34 -7.48
C ARG A 96 -2.99 3.29 -8.48
N LEU A 97 -1.91 3.96 -8.10
CA LEU A 97 -1.19 4.93 -8.91
C LEU A 97 -0.01 4.24 -9.60
N SER A 98 0.13 4.45 -10.90
CA SER A 98 1.31 4.02 -11.67
C SER A 98 1.58 5.01 -12.80
N PHE A 99 2.64 4.80 -13.55
CA PHE A 99 2.86 5.49 -14.81
C PHE A 99 3.67 4.63 -15.77
N THR A 100 3.66 5.03 -17.03
CA THR A 100 4.54 4.49 -18.08
C THR A 100 5.55 5.55 -18.51
N ILE A 101 6.82 5.16 -18.63
CA ILE A 101 7.90 5.96 -19.21
C ILE A 101 8.28 5.40 -20.58
N GLU A 102 8.42 6.27 -21.57
CA GLU A 102 8.79 5.90 -22.93
C GLU A 102 9.82 6.89 -23.48
N ASN A 103 10.90 6.37 -24.09
CA ASN A 103 11.77 7.15 -24.94
C ASN A 103 11.18 7.21 -26.35
N THR A 104 10.70 8.39 -26.75
CA THR A 104 10.14 8.68 -28.07
C THR A 104 11.17 9.21 -29.07
N GLY A 105 12.45 9.30 -28.68
CA GLY A 105 13.57 9.65 -29.54
C GLY A 105 13.99 8.52 -30.48
N GLU A 106 15.07 8.74 -31.23
CA GLU A 106 15.58 7.78 -32.22
C GLU A 106 16.72 6.89 -31.70
N ALA A 107 17.34 7.26 -30.58
CA ALA A 107 18.48 6.57 -29.98
C ALA A 107 18.22 6.22 -28.52
N ALA A 108 18.86 5.16 -28.04
CA ALA A 108 18.82 4.82 -26.63
C ALA A 108 19.48 5.91 -25.78
N CYS A 109 18.91 6.17 -24.61
CA CYS A 109 19.40 7.17 -23.66
C CYS A 109 19.27 6.62 -22.23
N ALA A 110 19.97 7.24 -21.27
CA ALA A 110 19.92 6.86 -19.86
C ALA A 110 19.34 7.98 -18.99
N LEU A 111 18.58 7.60 -17.95
CA LEU A 111 18.12 8.50 -16.90
C LEU A 111 18.01 7.78 -15.55
N ASN A 112 18.00 8.54 -14.46
CA ASN A 112 17.63 8.01 -13.15
C ASN A 112 16.10 7.89 -13.07
N ALA A 113 15.59 6.68 -12.89
CA ALA A 113 14.19 6.36 -12.66
C ALA A 113 13.98 5.74 -11.27
N GLY A 114 14.89 6.00 -10.33
CA GLY A 114 14.79 5.55 -8.94
C GLY A 114 13.68 6.24 -8.17
N THR A 115 13.26 5.63 -7.06
CA THR A 115 12.24 6.21 -6.15
C THR A 115 12.71 7.52 -5.51
N SER A 116 14.00 7.82 -5.55
CA SER A 116 14.58 9.12 -5.15
C SER A 116 14.16 10.29 -6.03
N VAL A 117 13.70 10.03 -7.25
CA VAL A 117 13.35 11.06 -8.25
C VAL A 117 11.97 10.88 -8.85
N GLN A 118 11.21 9.85 -8.44
CA GLN A 118 9.81 9.68 -8.84
C GLN A 118 8.89 10.50 -7.93
N GLU A 119 7.91 11.16 -8.53
CA GLU A 119 6.88 11.92 -7.82
C GLU A 119 5.49 11.64 -8.41
N TYR A 120 4.51 11.49 -7.52
CA TYR A 120 3.09 11.35 -7.85
C TYR A 120 2.34 12.49 -7.16
N GLU A 121 1.74 13.40 -7.92
CA GLU A 121 0.94 14.49 -7.38
C GLU A 121 -0.53 14.29 -7.74
N ILE A 122 -1.40 14.32 -6.74
CA ILE A 122 -2.86 14.28 -6.93
C ILE A 122 -3.45 15.62 -6.52
N ARG A 123 -4.32 16.15 -7.37
CA ARG A 123 -5.03 17.41 -7.13
C ARG A 123 -6.53 17.31 -7.38
N THR A 124 -7.27 18.21 -6.73
CA THR A 124 -8.70 18.47 -6.98
C THR A 124 -8.90 19.96 -7.25
N GLY A 125 -9.34 20.31 -8.46
CA GLY A 125 -9.24 21.69 -8.95
C GLY A 125 -7.77 22.15 -8.92
N ASP A 126 -7.51 23.26 -8.24
CA ASP A 126 -6.17 23.84 -8.07
C ASP A 126 -5.47 23.40 -6.76
N GLU A 127 -6.13 22.59 -5.92
CA GLU A 127 -5.59 22.14 -4.63
C GLU A 127 -4.82 20.82 -4.79
N VAL A 128 -3.54 20.81 -4.40
CA VAL A 128 -2.76 19.58 -4.25
C VAL A 128 -3.15 18.92 -2.94
N VAL A 129 -3.63 17.68 -3.02
CA VAL A 129 -4.07 16.90 -1.85
C VAL A 129 -3.07 15.81 -1.48
N TYR A 130 -2.25 15.35 -2.42
CA TYR A 130 -1.25 14.32 -2.17
C TYR A 130 0.00 14.57 -3.00
N ARG A 131 1.16 14.35 -2.37
CA ARG A 131 2.48 14.26 -2.97
C ARG A 131 3.20 13.04 -2.41
N TRP A 132 3.83 12.27 -3.27
CA TRP A 132 4.64 11.13 -2.86
C TRP A 132 5.80 11.57 -1.96
N THR A 133 6.51 12.65 -2.31
CA THR A 133 7.66 13.15 -1.53
C THR A 133 7.33 13.53 -0.09
N ASP A 134 6.08 13.88 0.22
CA ASP A 134 5.72 14.23 1.59
C ASP A 134 6.00 13.04 2.52
N CYS A 135 5.73 11.82 2.05
CA CYS A 135 5.81 10.59 2.82
C CYS A 135 6.72 9.51 2.21
N ALA A 136 7.64 9.91 1.33
CA ALA A 136 8.53 8.98 0.65
C ALA A 136 9.44 8.24 1.64
N THR A 137 9.35 6.91 1.64
CA THR A 137 10.27 6.01 2.36
C THR A 137 11.07 5.20 1.36
N ASP A 138 12.19 4.59 1.80
CA ASP A 138 12.97 3.65 1.00
C ASP A 138 13.40 4.22 -0.38
N VAL A 139 13.80 5.50 -0.38
CA VAL A 139 14.27 6.21 -1.57
C VAL A 139 15.62 5.67 -2.05
N SER A 140 15.72 5.39 -3.34
CA SER A 140 16.96 4.91 -3.97
C SER A 140 17.04 5.34 -5.43
N ASP A 141 18.26 5.58 -5.90
CA ASP A 141 18.53 5.83 -7.31
C ASP A 141 18.48 4.51 -8.11
N ASN A 142 18.02 4.60 -9.35
CA ASN A 142 18.03 3.50 -10.30
C ASN A 142 18.23 4.04 -11.72
N VAL A 143 19.45 3.96 -12.23
CA VAL A 143 19.77 4.43 -13.58
C VAL A 143 19.43 3.34 -14.60
N VAL A 144 18.61 3.68 -15.58
CA VAL A 144 18.11 2.77 -16.61
C VAL A 144 18.42 3.29 -18.02
N ALA A 145 18.69 2.40 -18.98
CA ALA A 145 18.60 2.75 -20.41
C ALA A 145 17.17 2.53 -20.90
N LEU A 146 16.66 3.53 -21.60
CA LEU A 146 15.42 3.45 -22.34
C LEU A 146 15.70 3.27 -23.83
N GLN A 147 15.25 2.14 -24.38
CA GLN A 147 15.28 1.93 -25.81
C GLN A 147 14.17 2.75 -26.49
N PRO A 148 14.41 3.27 -27.71
CA PRO A 148 13.38 3.93 -28.50
C PRO A 148 12.10 3.10 -28.65
N GLY A 149 10.94 3.71 -28.38
CA GLY A 149 9.63 3.10 -28.57
C GLY A 149 9.35 1.86 -27.71
N ALA A 150 10.12 1.67 -26.64
CA ALA A 150 9.94 0.58 -25.68
C ALA A 150 9.41 1.14 -24.35
N PRO A 151 8.08 1.30 -24.19
CA PRO A 151 7.50 1.80 -22.96
C PRO A 151 7.72 0.82 -21.79
N GLN A 152 7.93 1.37 -20.60
CA GLN A 152 8.12 0.62 -19.37
C GLN A 152 7.19 1.17 -18.30
N SER A 153 6.49 0.29 -17.58
CA SER A 153 5.53 0.69 -16.56
C SER A 153 6.07 0.44 -15.16
N THR A 154 5.66 1.31 -14.26
CA THR A 154 5.92 1.17 -12.83
C THR A 154 5.01 0.11 -12.20
N VAL A 155 5.45 -0.49 -11.09
CA VAL A 155 4.55 -1.26 -10.21
C VAL A 155 3.58 -0.27 -9.52
N PRO A 156 2.28 -0.55 -9.45
CA PRO A 156 1.36 0.39 -8.82
C PRO A 156 1.57 0.53 -7.31
N ILE A 157 1.55 1.77 -6.81
CA ILE A 157 1.48 2.10 -5.38
C ILE A 157 0.03 2.39 -4.97
N GLU A 158 -0.29 2.18 -3.70
CA GLU A 158 -1.64 2.44 -3.19
C GLU A 158 -1.70 3.81 -2.51
N TRP A 159 -2.66 4.63 -2.93
CA TRP A 159 -3.07 5.82 -2.21
C TRP A 159 -4.41 5.56 -1.53
N ASP A 160 -4.42 5.72 -0.21
CA ASP A 160 -5.53 5.45 0.70
C ASP A 160 -6.59 6.55 0.73
N ARG A 161 -6.51 7.55 -0.18
CA ARG A 161 -7.40 8.70 -0.27
C ARG A 161 -7.25 9.66 0.92
N THR A 162 -6.06 9.69 1.51
CA THR A 162 -5.71 10.61 2.60
C THR A 162 -4.83 11.75 2.08
N ARG A 163 -5.05 12.97 2.59
CA ARG A 163 -4.17 14.10 2.28
C ARG A 163 -2.76 13.85 2.82
N SER A 164 -1.74 14.17 2.02
CA SER A 164 -0.35 14.19 2.50
C SER A 164 0.04 15.56 3.03
N SER A 165 0.95 15.55 4.00
CA SER A 165 1.78 16.70 4.37
C SER A 165 3.03 16.17 5.06
N SER A 166 4.09 16.97 5.15
CA SER A 166 5.31 16.60 5.87
C SER A 166 5.07 16.22 7.34
N ASP A 167 3.95 16.66 7.93
CA ASP A 167 3.58 16.40 9.32
C ASP A 167 2.62 15.21 9.48
N ALA A 168 2.09 14.66 8.38
CA ALA A 168 0.97 13.69 8.38
C ALA A 168 1.32 12.31 7.80
N CYS A 169 2.61 11.97 7.68
CA CYS A 169 3.03 10.70 7.07
C CYS A 169 2.89 9.46 7.96
N SER A 170 2.62 9.65 9.25
CA SER A 170 2.51 8.58 10.23
C SER A 170 1.28 8.71 11.16
N GLY A 171 0.28 9.49 10.74
CA GLY A 171 -0.96 9.71 11.50
C GLY A 171 -2.23 9.44 10.67
N GLU A 172 -3.39 9.49 11.33
CA GLU A 172 -4.69 9.55 10.65
C GLU A 172 -4.81 10.89 9.91
N GLY A 173 -4.26 10.97 8.70
CA GLY A 173 -4.36 12.16 7.87
C GLY A 173 -5.81 12.49 7.52
N GLN A 174 -6.04 13.70 7.00
CA GLN A 174 -7.39 14.12 6.66
C GLN A 174 -7.86 13.43 5.37
N PRO A 175 -8.98 12.69 5.36
CA PRO A 175 -9.49 12.08 4.14
C PRO A 175 -9.85 13.15 3.10
N VAL A 176 -9.70 12.81 1.82
CA VAL A 176 -10.16 13.67 0.73
C VAL A 176 -11.67 13.54 0.51
N THR A 177 -12.25 14.51 -0.19
CA THR A 177 -13.69 14.55 -0.46
C THR A 177 -14.11 13.44 -1.44
N ALA A 178 -15.14 12.67 -1.09
CA ALA A 178 -15.81 11.72 -1.98
C ALA A 178 -17.13 12.31 -2.52
N GLY A 179 -18.06 11.50 -3.02
CA GLY A 179 -19.38 11.96 -3.48
C GLY A 179 -19.39 12.45 -4.92
N GLY A 180 -18.61 11.82 -5.80
CA GLY A 180 -18.49 12.18 -7.22
C GLY A 180 -17.44 13.26 -7.47
N ALA A 181 -16.52 13.48 -6.51
CA ALA A 181 -15.45 14.46 -6.64
C ALA A 181 -14.40 13.97 -7.66
N ALA A 182 -13.94 14.88 -8.51
CA ALA A 182 -12.93 14.60 -9.52
C ALA A 182 -11.52 14.93 -9.01
N TYR A 183 -10.57 14.08 -9.40
CA TYR A 183 -9.16 14.17 -9.08
C TYR A 183 -8.32 13.96 -10.33
N TRP A 184 -7.11 14.52 -10.33
CA TRP A 184 -6.15 14.42 -11.41
C TRP A 184 -4.81 13.99 -10.85
N LEU A 185 -4.27 12.91 -11.41
CA LEU A 185 -2.92 12.43 -11.15
C LEU A 185 -1.97 12.97 -12.23
N SER A 186 -0.89 13.59 -11.79
CA SER A 186 0.28 13.92 -12.59
C SER A 186 1.52 13.22 -12.02
N VAL A 187 2.53 12.99 -12.87
CA VAL A 187 3.78 12.37 -12.44
C VAL A 187 4.98 13.11 -12.97
N SER A 188 6.08 13.04 -12.23
CA SER A 188 7.40 13.45 -12.71
C SER A 188 8.47 12.45 -12.32
N VAL A 189 9.52 12.40 -13.12
CA VAL A 189 10.75 11.65 -12.84
C VAL A 189 11.91 12.63 -13.00
N GLY A 190 12.51 13.10 -11.91
CA GLY A 190 13.54 14.13 -11.96
C GLY A 190 13.02 15.40 -12.66
N GLU A 191 13.62 15.74 -13.81
CA GLU A 191 13.22 16.89 -14.63
C GLU A 191 12.09 16.59 -15.64
N TYR A 192 11.77 15.32 -15.87
CA TYR A 192 10.73 14.90 -16.82
C TYR A 192 9.36 14.99 -16.17
N THR A 193 8.41 15.67 -16.82
CA THR A 193 7.03 15.84 -16.30
C THR A 193 6.01 15.32 -17.30
N SER A 194 4.93 14.69 -16.82
CA SER A 194 3.82 14.27 -17.68
C SER A 194 3.13 15.46 -18.34
N GLN A 195 2.93 15.40 -19.66
CA GLN A 195 2.22 16.44 -20.42
C GLN A 195 0.71 16.39 -20.21
N ASP A 196 0.20 15.18 -19.96
CA ASP A 196 -1.21 14.90 -19.68
C ASP A 196 -1.38 14.42 -18.24
N GLU A 197 -2.63 14.43 -17.79
CA GLU A 197 -3.02 13.95 -16.47
C GLU A 197 -4.02 12.81 -16.55
N ARG A 198 -4.01 11.96 -15.52
CA ARG A 198 -4.99 10.91 -15.37
C ARG A 198 -6.12 11.36 -14.42
N GLN A 199 -7.30 11.63 -14.99
CA GLN A 199 -8.49 11.89 -14.20
C GLN A 199 -9.10 10.60 -13.62
N PHE A 200 -9.58 10.67 -12.38
CA PHE A 200 -10.43 9.66 -11.75
C PHE A 200 -11.45 10.29 -10.79
N ILE A 201 -12.51 9.55 -10.46
CA ILE A 201 -13.62 10.00 -9.60
C ILE A 201 -13.65 9.16 -8.32
N LEU A 202 -13.92 9.83 -7.19
CA LEU A 202 -14.20 9.19 -5.91
C LEU A 202 -15.69 9.35 -5.58
N GLU A 203 -16.44 8.24 -5.55
CA GLU A 203 -17.86 8.18 -5.17
C GLU A 203 -18.06 8.15 -3.66
#